data_AF-A0A2E6SRY3-F1
#
_entry.id   AF-A0A2E6SRY3-F1
#
_cell.length_a   1.000
_cell.length_b   1.000
_cell.length_c   1.000
_cell.angle_alpha   90.00
_cell.angle_beta   90.00
_cell.angle_gamma   90.00
#
_symmetry.space_group_name_H-M   'P 1'
#
loop_
_entity.id
_entity.type
_entity.pdbx_description
1 polymer ?
#
loop_
_entity_poly.entity_id
_entity_poly.type
_entity_poly.pdbx_seq_one_letter_code
_entity_poly.pdbx_strand_id
1 'polypeptide(L)' 'MKRWRHLIIAVLLVPAISVYVMLCLYLSGFVVGIHWSLDLAYFLAAGLAWLFPAGRVISWLAATES' A
#
# COMPACT_ATOMS: atom_id res chain seq x y z
N MET A 1 16.47 -20.19 9.92
CA MET A 1 15.96 -18.84 10.23
C MET A 1 14.90 -18.31 9.24
N LYS A 2 14.18 -19.18 8.49
CA LYS A 2 13.16 -18.75 7.49
C LYS A 2 11.84 -18.25 8.11
N ARG A 3 11.37 -18.84 9.21
CA ARG A 3 10.09 -18.48 9.88
C ARG A 3 10.02 -17.06 10.45
N TRP A 4 11.14 -16.54 10.97
CA TRP A 4 11.18 -15.21 11.58
C TRP A 4 11.12 -14.07 10.54
N ARG A 5 11.52 -14.33 9.28
CA ARG A 5 11.47 -13.33 8.19
C ARG A 5 10.03 -12.97 7.80
N HIS A 6 9.14 -13.94 7.65
CA HIS A 6 7.73 -13.66 7.34
C HIS A 6 7.05 -12.84 8.45
N LEU A 7 7.41 -13.11 9.71
CA LEU A 7 6.94 -12.31 10.84
C LEU A 7 7.48 -10.88 10.81
N ILE A 8 8.78 -10.68 10.58
CA ILE A 8 9.37 -9.34 10.47
C ILE A 8 8.72 -8.55 9.33
N ILE A 9 8.51 -9.19 8.18
CA ILE A 9 7.89 -8.55 7.03
C ILE A 9 6.43 -8.22 7.31
N ALA A 10 5.66 -9.13 7.91
CA ALA A 10 4.28 -8.84 8.30
C ALA A 10 4.21 -7.68 9.30
N VAL A 11 5.09 -7.67 10.30
CA VAL A 11 5.20 -6.61 11.30
C VAL A 11 5.62 -5.27 10.69
N LEU A 12 6.40 -5.25 9.60
CA LEU A 12 6.76 -4.03 8.89
C LEU A 12 5.69 -3.59 7.87
N LEU A 13 5.03 -4.55 7.23
CA LEU A 13 4.04 -4.33 6.18
C LEU A 13 2.77 -3.69 6.76
N VAL A 14 2.29 -4.17 7.91
CA VAL A 14 1.09 -3.63 8.58
C VAL A 14 1.21 -2.13 8.89
N PRO A 15 2.28 -1.63 9.56
CA PRO A 15 2.44 -0.20 9.79
C PRO A 15 2.71 0.57 8.49
N ALA A 16 3.43 0.01 7.52
CA ALA A 16 3.62 0.66 6.22
C ALA A 16 2.29 0.86 5.47
N ILE A 17 1.42 -0.15 5.43
CA ILE A 17 0.06 -0.05 4.89
C ILE A 17 -0.74 0.97 5.68
N SER A 18 -0.65 0.94 7.01
CA SER A 18 -1.41 1.85 7.87
C SER A 18 -1.04 3.32 7.61
N VAL A 19 0.26 3.63 7.53
CA VAL A 19 0.75 4.98 7.20
C VAL A 19 0.28 5.40 5.81
N TYR A 20 0.33 4.49 4.83
CA TYR A 20 -0.13 4.77 3.48
C TYR A 20 -1.63 5.08 3.42
N VAL A 21 -2.45 4.26 4.08
CA VAL A 21 -3.90 4.47 4.14
C VAL A 21 -4.22 5.80 4.83
N MET A 22 -3.55 6.12 5.94
CA MET A 22 -3.72 7.41 6.62
C MET A 22 -3.38 8.58 5.72
N LEU A 23 -2.29 8.48 4.93
CA LEU A 23 -1.90 9.49 3.96
C LEU A 23 -2.97 9.65 2.85
N CYS A 24 -3.48 8.55 2.31
CA CYS A 24 -4.55 8.57 1.32
C CYS A 24 -5.84 9.18 1.87
N LEU A 25 -6.23 8.84 3.10
CA LEU A 25 -7.42 9.42 3.72
C LEU A 25 -7.25 10.92 3.97
N TYR A 26 -6.08 11.35 4.45
CA TYR A 26 -5.76 12.76 4.62
C TYR A 26 -5.85 13.53 3.28
N LEU A 27 -5.22 12.99 2.23
CA LEU A 27 -5.24 13.57 0.88
C LEU A 27 -6.65 13.56 0.27
N SER A 28 -7.46 12.55 0.57
CA SER A 28 -8.84 12.47 0.09
C SER A 28 -9.68 13.65 0.58
N GLY A 29 -9.38 14.21 1.76
CA GLY A 29 -10.08 15.39 2.28
C GLY A 29 -9.95 16.65 1.41
N PHE A 30 -8.98 16.70 0.49
CA PHE A 30 -8.78 17.82 -0.44
C PHE A 30 -9.41 17.59 -1.82
N VAL A 31 -9.71 16.33 -2.16
CA VAL A 31 -10.15 15.94 -3.51
C VAL A 31 -11.61 15.48 -3.50
N VAL A 32 -12.00 14.74 -2.45
CA VAL A 32 -13.32 14.12 -2.32
C VAL A 32 -14.38 15.17 -2.04
N GLY A 33 -15.49 15.09 -2.77
CA GLY A 33 -16.62 16.01 -2.64
C GLY A 33 -16.63 17.16 -3.64
N ILE A 34 -15.62 17.28 -4.51
CA ILE A 34 -15.62 18.23 -5.63
C ILE A 34 -16.51 17.71 -6.77
N HIS A 35 -16.27 16.49 -7.24
CA HIS A 35 -17.05 15.82 -8.27
C HIS A 35 -16.92 14.29 -8.14
N TRP A 36 -18.02 13.56 -8.33
CA TRP A 36 -18.06 12.10 -8.22
C TRP A 36 -17.01 11.37 -9.09
N SER A 37 -16.67 11.92 -10.25
CA SER A 37 -15.69 11.34 -11.17
C SER A 37 -14.25 11.51 -10.68
N LEU A 38 -13.96 12.61 -9.97
CA LEU A 38 -12.67 12.83 -9.32
C LEU A 38 -12.50 11.89 -8.12
N ASP A 39 -13.57 11.69 -7.35
CA ASP A 39 -13.57 10.73 -6.23
C ASP A 39 -13.24 9.33 -6.75
N LEU A 40 -13.90 8.90 -7.83
CA LEU A 40 -13.64 7.61 -8.48
C LEU A 40 -12.18 7.51 -8.97
N ALA A 41 -11.71 8.52 -9.71
CA ALA A 41 -10.35 8.54 -10.24
C ALA A 41 -9.30 8.53 -9.12
N TYR A 42 -9.55 9.27 -8.04
CA TYR A 42 -8.68 9.34 -6.87
C TYR A 42 -8.55 7.98 -6.18
N PHE A 43 -9.69 7.34 -5.86
CA PHE A 43 -9.66 6.04 -5.19
C PHE A 43 -9.10 4.92 -6.07
N LEU A 44 -9.34 4.95 -7.39
CA LEU A 44 -8.71 4.02 -8.33
C LEU A 44 -7.19 4.23 -8.39
N ALA A 45 -6.73 5.47 -8.54
CA ALA A 45 -5.31 5.79 -8.58
C ALA A 45 -4.61 5.45 -7.26
N ALA A 46 -5.23 5.75 -6.12
CA ALA A 46 -4.72 5.37 -4.80
C ALA A 46 -4.64 3.85 -4.65
N GLY A 47 -5.72 3.11 -4.95
CA GLY A 47 -5.69 1.65 -4.89
C GLY A 47 -4.59 1.02 -5.76
N LEU A 48 -4.39 1.53 -6.97
CA LEU A 48 -3.37 1.06 -7.90
C LEU A 48 -1.95 1.52 -7.51
N ALA A 49 -1.79 2.70 -6.92
CA ALA A 49 -0.48 3.20 -6.48
C ALA A 49 0.16 2.26 -5.45
N TRP A 50 -0.64 1.59 -4.61
CA TRP A 50 -0.14 0.62 -3.65
C TRP A 50 0.41 -0.68 -4.29
N LEU A 51 0.05 -1.02 -5.53
CA LEU A 51 0.58 -2.21 -6.19
C LEU A 51 2.11 -2.17 -6.38
N PHE A 52 2.67 -0.98 -6.65
CA PHE A 52 4.11 -0.82 -6.87
C PHE A 52 4.96 -1.23 -5.65
N PRO A 53 4.73 -0.68 -4.44
CA PRO A 53 5.48 -1.10 -3.26
C PRO A 53 5.18 -2.56 -2.90
N ALA A 54 3.92 -3.01 -2.99
CA ALA A 54 3.56 -4.40 -2.71
C ALA A 54 4.30 -5.39 -3.63
N GLY A 55 4.35 -5.11 -4.93
CA GLY A 55 5.07 -5.94 -5.91
C GLY A 55 6.57 -6.03 -5.64
N ARG A 56 7.21 -4.94 -5.21
CA ARG A 56 8.62 -4.95 -4.79
C ARG A 56 8.85 -5.87 -3.58
N VAL A 57 8.00 -5.80 -2.56
CA VAL A 57 8.13 -6.65 -1.37
C VAL A 57 7.96 -8.13 -1.74
N ILE A 58 6.97 -8.45 -2.57
CA ILE A 58 6.71 -9.84 -3.03
C ILE A 58 7.86 -10.36 -3.89
N SER A 59 8.37 -9.57 -4.84
CA SER A 59 9.50 -9.95 -5.69
C SER A 59 10.77 -10.17 -4.88
N TRP A 60 11.04 -9.31 -3.89
CA TRP A 60 12.16 -9.51 -2.96
C TRP A 60 12.00 -10.79 -2.15
N LEU A 61 10.79 -11.08 -1.68
CA LEU A 61 10.48 -12.31 -0.95
C LEU A 61 10.80 -13.53 -1.83
N ALA A 62 10.31 -13.53 -3.07
CA ALA A 62 10.50 -14.61 -4.04
C ALA A 62 11.97 -14.83 -4.41
N ALA A 63 12.72 -13.75 -4.70
CA ALA A 63 14.14 -13.81 -5.04
C ALA A 63 15.03 -14.25 -3.86
N THR A 64 14.58 -14.05 -2.62
CA THR A 64 15.32 -14.45 -1.42
C THR A 64 14.94 -15.88 -0.96
N GLU A 65 14.04 -16.55 -1.69
CA GLU A 65 13.60 -17.92 -1.40
C GLU A 65 14.08 -18.96 -2.40
N SER A 66 14.59 -18.54 -3.57
CA SER A 66 15.27 -19.37 -4.57
C SER A 66 16.69 -19.74 -4.17
#